data_AF-R4XBW3-F1
#
_entry.id   AF-R4XBW3-F1
#
_cell.length_a   1.000
_cell.length_b   1.000
_cell.length_c   1.000
_cell.angle_alpha   90.00
_cell.angle_beta   90.00
_cell.angle_gamma   90.00
#
_symmetry.space_group_name_H-M   'P 1'
#
loop_
_entity.id
_entity.type
_entity.pdbx_description
1 polymer ?
#
loop_
_entity_poly.entity_id
_entity_poly.type
_entity_poly.pdbx_seq_one_letter_code
_entity_poly.pdbx_strand_id
1 'polypeptide(L)'
;MSSTLTELSGNKSAVTAAVVTDLARDIGTLLHSHCTKLSLAARPPITPKAINACIIDIQKLFPMIASLCHSLQPKLHGKALCDRIRNQSRYALIGVRSMVQAVSEDPVSEARLNKTGILWESCLELQNMQKLDLIMSLKVKECTQMIGDAVDDLKSWSLGEEDDNFDDFETSDSESDAGKRDEPASEERTADAEIARRISMLTRIQLFLKAVDKRQITPAASTQLMNGIYDNLSKLSVEVDDLAGEIQESADTAFIMEMEKIVIQRVEELLSITLANNRDEKWQTWVANFRKRWLEEVIGGSK
;
A
#
# COMPACT_ATOMS: atom_id res chain seq x y z
N MET A 1 28.21 1.90 49.78
CA MET A 1 27.93 2.81 48.65
C MET A 1 27.73 2.01 47.36
N SER A 2 26.68 1.17 47.28
CA SER A 2 26.44 0.36 46.07
C SER A 2 24.98 -0.11 45.94
N SER A 3 24.02 0.77 46.23
CA SER A 3 22.58 0.43 46.14
C SER A 3 21.70 1.54 45.57
N THR A 4 22.29 2.57 44.97
CA THR A 4 21.55 3.76 44.49
C THR A 4 21.65 4.00 42.98
N LEU A 5 22.13 3.01 42.21
CA LEU A 5 22.30 3.14 40.74
C LEU A 5 21.38 2.23 39.91
N THR A 6 20.54 1.41 40.53
CA THR A 6 19.68 0.46 39.80
C THR A 6 18.23 0.94 39.61
N GLU A 7 17.83 2.06 40.22
CA GLU A 7 16.43 2.52 40.21
C GLU A 7 16.12 3.68 39.24
N LEU A 8 17.06 4.08 38.36
CA LEU A 8 16.82 5.13 37.36
C LEU A 8 16.49 4.60 35.95
N SER A 9 16.30 3.29 35.77
CA SER A 9 15.88 2.70 34.49
C SER A 9 14.35 2.63 34.29
N GLY A 10 13.56 3.11 35.26
CA GLY A 10 12.14 2.78 35.38
C GLY A 10 11.13 3.69 34.67
N ASN A 11 11.53 4.71 33.91
CA ASN A 11 10.54 5.67 33.37
C ASN A 11 10.85 6.19 31.95
N LYS A 12 11.19 5.30 31.02
CA LYS A 12 11.03 5.63 29.59
C LYS A 12 9.55 5.48 29.25
N SER A 13 8.78 6.55 29.40
CA SER A 13 7.45 6.63 28.80
C SER A 13 7.59 6.30 27.31
N ALA A 14 7.09 5.15 26.90
CA ALA A 14 7.19 4.72 25.51
C ALA A 14 6.43 5.73 24.65
N VAL A 15 7.12 6.33 23.67
CA VAL A 15 6.49 7.25 22.72
C VAL A 15 5.34 6.50 22.04
N THR A 16 4.11 6.93 22.22
CA THR A 16 2.93 6.21 21.70
C THR A 16 2.71 6.54 20.22
N ALA A 17 1.88 5.75 19.54
CA ALA A 17 1.49 6.02 18.16
C ALA A 17 0.79 7.39 18.02
N ALA A 18 -0.02 7.78 19.01
CA ALA A 18 -0.68 9.08 19.04
C ALA A 18 0.34 10.24 19.10
N VAL A 19 1.36 10.12 19.94
CA VAL A 19 2.41 11.16 20.09
C VAL A 19 3.16 11.36 18.78
N VAL A 20 3.53 10.29 18.06
CA VAL A 20 4.23 10.45 16.77
C VAL A 20 3.32 11.01 15.67
N THR A 21 2.02 10.66 15.66
CA THR A 21 1.06 11.23 14.70
C THR A 21 0.75 12.70 14.99
N ASP A 22 0.69 13.09 16.26
CA ASP A 22 0.47 14.48 16.65
C ASP A 22 1.69 15.34 16.32
N LEU A 23 2.91 14.83 16.61
CA LEU A 23 4.13 15.51 16.20
C LEU A 23 4.25 15.64 14.68
N ALA A 24 3.87 14.61 13.91
CA ALA A 24 3.81 14.69 12.45
C ALA A 24 2.84 15.79 11.98
N ARG A 25 1.66 15.89 12.62
CA ARG A 25 0.66 16.91 12.32
C ARG A 25 1.16 18.33 12.62
N ASP A 26 1.80 18.53 13.76
CA ASP A 26 2.36 19.82 14.16
C ASP A 26 3.46 20.27 13.20
N ILE A 27 4.36 19.35 12.83
CA ILE A 27 5.40 19.59 11.83
C ILE A 27 4.77 19.95 10.47
N GLY A 28 3.77 19.18 10.01
CA GLY A 28 3.07 19.45 8.76
C GLY A 28 2.39 20.83 8.76
N THR A 29 1.79 21.23 9.88
CA THR A 29 1.14 22.54 10.05
C THR A 29 2.14 23.68 10.00
N LEU A 30 3.24 23.56 10.77
CA LEU A 30 4.30 24.56 10.80
C LEU A 30 4.97 24.70 9.44
N LEU A 31 5.32 23.57 8.81
CA LEU A 31 5.99 23.58 7.51
C LEU A 31 5.10 24.19 6.42
N HIS A 32 3.80 23.88 6.42
CA HIS A 32 2.83 24.50 5.51
C HIS A 32 2.75 26.02 5.72
N SER A 33 2.70 26.49 6.97
CA SER A 33 2.70 27.92 7.29
C SER A 33 3.97 28.62 6.81
N HIS A 34 5.14 28.03 7.06
CA HIS A 34 6.41 28.60 6.61
C HIS A 34 6.58 28.55 5.08
N CYS A 35 6.11 27.48 4.44
CA CYS A 35 6.03 27.39 2.98
C CYS A 35 5.18 28.54 2.43
N THR A 36 4.00 28.79 3.01
CA THR A 36 3.12 29.88 2.56
C THR A 36 3.78 31.24 2.71
N LYS A 37 4.44 31.48 3.85
CA LYS A 37 5.22 32.71 4.09
C LYS A 37 6.34 32.88 3.07
N LEU A 38 7.08 31.82 2.75
CA LEU A 38 8.13 31.83 1.74
C LEU A 38 7.56 32.15 0.34
N SER A 39 6.45 31.52 -0.05
CA SER A 39 5.77 31.81 -1.32
C SER A 39 5.35 33.27 -1.42
N LEU A 40 4.84 33.85 -0.33
CA LEU A 40 4.45 35.26 -0.28
C LEU A 40 5.66 36.20 -0.31
N ALA A 41 6.71 35.89 0.44
CA ALA A 41 7.95 36.68 0.46
C ALA A 41 8.69 36.68 -0.89
N ALA A 42 8.47 35.65 -1.70
CA ALA A 42 9.00 35.52 -3.04
C ALA A 42 8.17 36.27 -4.12
N ARG A 43 7.06 36.92 -3.76
CA ARG A 43 6.30 37.76 -4.69
C ARG A 43 6.97 39.13 -4.88
N PRO A 44 6.95 39.70 -6.09
CA PRO A 44 7.45 41.06 -6.32
C PRO A 44 6.71 42.13 -5.49
N PRO A 45 7.40 43.17 -4.99
CA PRO A 45 8.85 43.36 -5.03
C PRO A 45 9.58 42.43 -4.05
N ILE A 46 10.63 41.75 -4.54
CA ILE A 46 11.34 40.74 -3.76
C ILE A 46 12.29 41.41 -2.77
N THR A 47 12.23 40.96 -1.52
CA THR A 47 13.17 41.37 -0.49
C THR A 47 14.03 40.18 -0.07
N PRO A 48 15.32 40.09 -0.46
CA PRO A 48 16.19 38.95 -0.13
C PRO A 48 16.28 38.66 1.37
N LYS A 49 16.22 39.70 2.21
CA LYS A 49 16.17 39.55 3.68
C LYS A 49 14.92 38.79 4.15
N ALA A 50 13.76 39.04 3.54
CA ALA A 50 12.51 38.38 3.90
C ALA A 50 12.51 36.91 3.46
N ILE A 51 13.04 36.60 2.27
CA ILE A 51 13.24 35.23 1.79
C ILE A 51 14.19 34.47 2.73
N ASN A 52 15.36 35.04 3.04
CA ASN A 52 16.34 34.40 3.93
C ASN A 52 15.77 34.14 5.32
N ALA A 53 14.98 35.08 5.87
CA ALA A 53 14.30 34.86 7.15
C ALA A 53 13.33 33.65 7.10
N CYS A 54 12.54 33.54 6.03
CA CYS A 54 11.64 32.40 5.83
C CYS A 54 12.39 31.07 5.70
N ILE A 55 13.51 31.06 4.97
CA ILE A 55 14.36 29.85 4.82
C ILE A 55 14.94 29.43 6.17
N ILE A 56 15.47 30.38 6.95
CA ILE A 56 15.99 30.13 8.30
C ILE A 56 14.90 29.54 9.19
N ASP A 57 13.67 30.03 9.11
CA ASP A 57 12.56 29.50 9.88
C ASP A 57 12.19 28.06 9.49
N ILE A 58 12.22 27.73 8.19
CA ILE A 58 12.03 26.35 7.71
C ILE A 58 13.15 25.43 8.23
N GLN A 59 14.41 25.88 8.17
CA GLN A 59 15.57 25.10 8.62
C GLN A 59 15.47 24.68 10.10
N LYS A 60 14.86 25.52 10.96
CA LYS A 60 14.62 25.20 12.37
C LYS A 60 13.70 23.99 12.57
N LEU A 61 12.93 23.59 11.56
CA LEU A 61 12.08 22.40 11.62
C LEU A 61 12.84 21.10 11.36
N PHE A 62 14.03 21.14 10.75
CA PHE A 62 14.76 19.92 10.37
C PHE A 62 15.13 19.03 11.56
N PRO A 63 15.61 19.57 12.71
CA PRO A 63 15.83 18.75 13.89
C PRO A 63 14.57 18.07 14.40
N MET A 64 13.40 18.72 14.29
CA MET A 64 12.13 18.12 14.71
C MET A 64 11.71 16.99 13.77
N ILE A 65 11.85 17.17 12.46
CA ILE A 65 11.60 16.11 11.45
C ILE A 65 12.53 14.92 11.69
N ALA A 66 13.82 15.18 11.93
CA ALA A 66 14.80 14.14 12.22
C ALA A 66 14.47 13.38 13.51
N SER A 67 14.10 14.10 14.57
CA SER A 67 13.69 13.54 15.85
C SER A 67 12.44 12.65 15.70
N LEU A 68 11.42 13.14 14.98
CA LEU A 68 10.23 12.35 14.65
C LEU A 68 10.64 11.05 13.96
N CYS A 69 11.41 11.11 12.87
CA CYS A 69 11.83 9.94 12.11
C CYS A 69 12.66 8.94 12.93
N HIS A 70 13.48 9.44 13.85
CA HIS A 70 14.29 8.63 14.77
C HIS A 70 13.45 7.97 15.86
N SER A 71 12.37 8.63 16.31
CA SER A 71 11.48 8.11 17.35
C SER A 71 10.56 6.98 16.86
N LEU A 72 10.39 6.82 15.54
CA LEU A 72 9.51 5.82 14.94
C LEU A 72 10.04 4.39 15.14
N GLN A 73 9.22 3.56 15.78
CA GLN A 73 9.54 2.17 16.09
C GLN A 73 8.49 1.25 15.46
N PRO A 74 8.80 0.51 14.38
CA PRO A 74 7.83 -0.34 13.67
C PRO A 74 7.12 -1.37 14.56
N LYS A 75 7.81 -1.87 15.59
CA LYS A 75 7.23 -2.83 16.55
C LYS A 75 6.15 -2.21 17.45
N LEU A 76 6.26 -0.92 17.75
CA LEU A 76 5.38 -0.20 18.66
C LEU A 76 4.30 0.59 17.92
N HIS A 77 4.66 1.22 16.80
CA HIS A 77 3.80 2.13 16.05
C HIS A 77 3.17 1.50 14.81
N GLY A 78 3.68 0.35 14.37
CA GLY A 78 3.31 -0.27 13.10
C GLY A 78 4.20 0.21 11.97
N LYS A 79 4.62 -0.74 11.13
CA LYS A 79 5.52 -0.50 10.01
C LYS A 79 4.87 0.40 8.97
N ALA A 80 3.61 0.15 8.63
CA ALA A 80 2.87 0.98 7.67
C ALA A 80 2.79 2.46 8.09
N LEU A 81 2.49 2.74 9.36
CA LEU A 81 2.50 4.11 9.89
C LEU A 81 3.91 4.72 9.87
N CYS A 82 4.91 3.97 10.30
CA CYS A 82 6.31 4.44 10.29
C CYS A 82 6.77 4.79 8.87
N ASP A 83 6.49 3.93 7.90
CA ASP A 83 6.90 4.12 6.52
C ASP A 83 6.12 5.28 5.90
N ARG A 84 4.82 5.44 6.20
CA ARG A 84 4.04 6.62 5.78
C ARG A 84 4.64 7.92 6.32
N ILE A 85 4.92 8.02 7.62
CA ILE A 85 5.50 9.23 8.22
C ILE A 85 6.88 9.52 7.64
N ARG A 86 7.75 8.52 7.47
CA ARG A 86 9.08 8.69 6.89
C ARG A 86 9.01 9.15 5.44
N ASN A 87 8.15 8.52 4.64
CA ASN A 87 7.99 8.86 3.23
C ASN A 87 7.46 10.29 3.08
N GLN A 88 6.44 10.67 3.84
CA GLN A 88 5.90 12.03 3.79
C GLN A 88 6.89 13.08 4.31
N SER A 89 7.65 12.76 5.36
CA SER A 89 8.75 13.61 5.82
C SER A 89 9.81 13.79 4.73
N ARG A 90 10.16 12.72 3.99
CA ARG A 90 11.10 12.77 2.86
C ARG A 90 10.55 13.64 1.73
N TYR A 91 9.30 13.45 1.33
CA TYR A 91 8.67 14.25 0.27
C TYR A 91 8.58 15.72 0.65
N ALA A 92 8.23 16.02 1.90
CA ALA A 92 8.25 17.38 2.42
C ALA A 92 9.65 18.02 2.32
N LEU A 93 10.72 17.31 2.69
CA LEU A 93 12.09 17.82 2.57
C LEU A 93 12.53 18.02 1.10
N ILE A 94 12.13 17.11 0.20
CA ILE A 94 12.35 17.26 -1.25
C ILE A 94 11.58 18.48 -1.79
N GLY A 95 10.34 18.69 -1.33
CA GLY A 95 9.51 19.84 -1.66
C GLY A 95 10.13 21.15 -1.18
N VAL A 96 10.63 21.21 0.06
CA VAL A 96 11.36 22.37 0.60
C VAL A 96 12.55 22.71 -0.27
N ARG A 97 13.39 21.72 -0.60
CA ARG A 97 14.55 21.93 -1.47
C ARG A 97 14.12 22.51 -2.82
N SER A 98 13.12 21.87 -3.45
CA SER A 98 12.63 22.27 -4.76
C SER A 98 12.06 23.70 -4.76
N MET A 99 11.35 24.07 -3.69
CA MET A 99 10.79 25.40 -3.53
C MET A 99 11.88 26.45 -3.31
N VAL A 100 12.88 26.19 -2.46
CA VAL A 100 14.00 27.11 -2.22
C VAL A 100 14.79 27.35 -3.50
N GLN A 101 15.01 26.31 -4.31
CA GLN A 101 15.61 26.45 -5.64
C GLN A 101 14.76 27.33 -6.56
N ALA A 102 13.46 27.05 -6.66
CA ALA A 102 12.55 27.80 -7.52
C ALA A 102 12.47 29.30 -7.14
N VAL A 103 12.51 29.62 -5.83
CA VAL A 103 12.53 31.01 -5.35
C VAL A 103 13.85 31.73 -5.71
N SER A 104 14.94 31.00 -5.87
CA SER A 104 16.26 31.54 -6.19
C SER A 104 16.48 31.78 -7.69
N GLU A 105 15.81 31.01 -8.55
CA GLU A 105 16.01 31.02 -10.00
C GLU A 105 15.04 31.97 -10.73
N ASP A 106 13.73 31.85 -10.49
CA ASP A 106 12.72 32.69 -11.14
C ASP A 106 11.55 33.01 -10.19
N PRO A 107 11.42 34.27 -9.76
CA PRO A 107 10.44 34.71 -8.79
C PRO A 107 9.03 34.96 -9.35
N VAL A 108 8.71 34.62 -10.61
CA VAL A 108 7.33 34.69 -11.13
C VAL A 108 6.94 33.44 -11.96
N SER A 109 7.79 32.42 -12.02
CA SER A 109 7.51 31.23 -12.84
C SER A 109 6.32 30.38 -12.38
N GLU A 110 5.62 29.80 -13.35
CA GLU A 110 4.64 28.72 -13.15
C GLU A 110 5.29 27.50 -12.47
N ALA A 111 6.55 27.21 -12.80
CA ALA A 111 7.34 26.17 -12.18
C ALA A 111 7.37 26.31 -10.64
N ARG A 112 7.48 27.54 -10.11
CA ARG A 112 7.46 27.79 -8.66
C ARG A 112 6.10 27.50 -8.03
N LEU A 113 4.99 27.82 -8.70
CA LEU A 113 3.66 27.47 -8.20
C LEU A 113 3.50 25.95 -8.10
N ASN A 114 3.94 25.23 -9.14
CA ASN A 114 3.93 23.76 -9.14
C ASN A 114 4.79 23.18 -8.01
N LYS A 115 6.01 23.72 -7.78
CA LYS A 115 6.85 23.27 -6.65
C LYS A 115 6.25 23.60 -5.29
N THR A 116 5.54 24.71 -5.16
CA THR A 116 4.81 25.07 -3.93
C THR A 116 3.68 24.08 -3.68
N GLY A 117 2.90 23.74 -4.73
CA GLY A 117 1.81 22.77 -4.65
C GLY A 117 2.27 21.39 -4.14
N ILE A 118 3.36 20.86 -4.72
CA ILE A 118 3.93 19.57 -4.30
C ILE A 118 4.32 19.57 -2.80
N LEU A 119 4.95 20.66 -2.33
CA LEU A 119 5.29 20.80 -0.91
C LEU A 119 4.03 20.91 -0.05
N TRP A 120 3.02 21.65 -0.49
CA TRP A 120 1.75 21.78 0.23
C TRP A 120 1.06 20.44 0.40
N GLU A 121 0.95 19.65 -0.65
CA GLU A 121 0.36 18.30 -0.60
C GLU A 121 1.10 17.43 0.42
N SER A 122 2.44 17.42 0.38
CA SER A 122 3.24 16.67 1.36
C SER A 122 3.00 17.14 2.81
N CYS A 123 2.79 18.44 3.02
CA CYS A 123 2.47 18.99 4.34
C CYS A 123 1.06 18.62 4.80
N LEU A 124 0.08 18.64 3.88
CA LEU A 124 -1.30 18.24 4.15
C LEU A 124 -1.39 16.75 4.51
N GLU A 125 -0.60 15.91 3.84
CA GLU A 125 -0.48 14.48 4.17
C GLU A 125 0.08 14.25 5.58
N LEU A 126 1.07 15.06 6.01
CA LEU A 126 1.56 15.03 7.40
C LEU A 126 0.50 15.51 8.41
N GLN A 127 -0.29 16.52 8.05
CA GLN A 127 -1.39 17.04 8.89
C GLN A 127 -2.51 16.02 9.06
N ASN A 128 -2.85 15.32 7.99
CA ASN A 128 -3.93 14.34 7.91
C ASN A 128 -3.45 12.91 8.20
N MET A 129 -2.35 12.76 8.93
CA MET A 129 -1.79 11.45 9.26
C MET A 129 -2.84 10.60 9.99
N GLN A 130 -3.23 9.50 9.34
CA GLN A 130 -4.29 8.62 9.82
C GLN A 130 -3.78 7.64 10.87
N LYS A 131 -4.74 6.98 11.54
CA LYS A 131 -4.44 5.84 12.42
C LYS A 131 -3.96 4.63 11.61
N LEU A 132 -3.22 3.75 12.28
CA LEU A 132 -2.59 2.59 11.65
C LEU A 132 -3.60 1.68 10.94
N ASP A 133 -4.77 1.43 11.52
CA ASP A 133 -5.84 0.61 10.93
C ASP A 133 -6.36 1.20 9.61
N LEU A 134 -6.54 2.52 9.53
CA LEU A 134 -6.96 3.20 8.30
C LEU A 134 -5.88 3.13 7.22
N ILE A 135 -4.62 3.33 7.59
CA ILE A 135 -3.48 3.20 6.67
C ILE A 135 -3.40 1.75 6.14
N MET A 136 -3.59 0.77 7.01
CA MET A 136 -3.62 -0.64 6.61
C MET A 136 -4.80 -0.97 5.70
N SER A 137 -5.99 -0.43 5.97
CA SER A 137 -7.16 -0.62 5.11
C SER A 137 -6.93 -0.05 3.72
N LEU A 138 -6.34 1.14 3.62
CA LEU A 138 -5.91 1.72 2.35
C LEU A 138 -4.90 0.81 1.64
N LYS A 139 -3.89 0.29 2.33
CA LYS A 139 -2.90 -0.61 1.71
C LYS A 139 -3.51 -1.91 1.20
N VAL A 140 -4.47 -2.49 1.92
CA VAL A 140 -5.20 -3.68 1.45
C VAL A 140 -6.02 -3.35 0.20
N LYS A 141 -6.68 -2.19 0.17
CA LYS A 141 -7.46 -1.72 -0.98
C LYS A 141 -6.58 -1.46 -2.21
N GLU A 142 -5.45 -0.79 -2.04
CA GLU A 142 -4.45 -0.58 -3.10
C GLU A 142 -3.99 -1.92 -3.70
N CYS A 143 -3.66 -2.89 -2.85
CA CYS A 143 -3.26 -4.23 -3.30
C CYS A 143 -4.42 -4.95 -4.01
N THR A 144 -5.64 -4.87 -3.47
CA THR A 144 -6.84 -5.48 -4.07
C THR A 144 -7.16 -4.87 -5.43
N GLN A 145 -7.01 -3.54 -5.57
CA GLN A 145 -7.23 -2.82 -6.81
C GLN A 145 -6.19 -3.22 -7.85
N MET A 146 -4.90 -3.20 -7.51
CA MET A 146 -3.84 -3.60 -8.44
C MET A 146 -4.05 -5.04 -8.95
N ILE A 147 -4.43 -5.98 -8.08
CA ILE A 147 -4.78 -7.35 -8.51
C ILE A 147 -6.00 -7.35 -9.44
N GLY A 148 -6.93 -6.40 -9.25
CA GLY A 148 -8.09 -6.23 -10.13
C GLY A 148 -7.70 -5.72 -11.51
N ASP A 149 -6.85 -4.70 -11.55
CA ASP A 149 -6.28 -4.17 -12.78
C ASP A 149 -5.55 -5.29 -13.54
N ALA A 150 -4.73 -6.10 -12.85
CA ALA A 150 -4.08 -7.27 -13.45
C ALA A 150 -5.07 -8.34 -13.97
N VAL A 151 -6.18 -8.57 -13.26
CA VAL A 151 -7.24 -9.49 -13.72
C VAL A 151 -7.89 -8.97 -14.99
N ASP A 152 -8.24 -7.69 -15.02
CA ASP A 152 -8.93 -7.08 -16.16
C ASP A 152 -7.99 -6.96 -17.37
N ASP A 153 -6.71 -6.68 -17.14
CA ASP A 153 -5.67 -6.74 -18.16
C ASP A 153 -5.56 -8.14 -18.76
N LEU A 154 -5.49 -9.20 -17.94
CA LEU A 154 -5.44 -10.59 -18.43
C LEU A 154 -6.73 -11.02 -19.15
N LYS A 155 -7.90 -10.55 -18.72
CA LYS A 155 -9.17 -10.79 -19.44
C LYS A 155 -9.17 -10.12 -20.80
N SER A 156 -8.80 -8.84 -20.86
CA SER A 156 -8.74 -8.09 -22.12
C SER A 156 -7.76 -8.74 -23.11
N TRP A 157 -6.67 -9.31 -22.58
CA TRP A 157 -5.67 -10.02 -23.37
C TRP A 157 -6.14 -11.40 -23.86
N SER A 158 -6.85 -12.17 -23.02
CA SER A 158 -7.33 -13.51 -23.39
C SER A 158 -8.59 -13.51 -24.26
N LEU A 159 -9.49 -12.55 -24.08
CA LEU A 159 -10.77 -12.52 -24.80
C LEU A 159 -10.71 -11.74 -26.12
N GLY A 160 -9.59 -11.09 -26.43
CA GLY A 160 -9.44 -10.29 -27.65
C GLY A 160 -10.57 -9.26 -27.79
N GLU A 161 -10.55 -8.22 -26.94
CA GLU A 161 -11.56 -7.16 -26.86
C GLU A 161 -13.04 -7.64 -26.88
N GLU A 162 -13.67 -7.59 -25.69
CA GLU A 162 -15.10 -7.76 -25.39
C GLU A 162 -15.60 -9.20 -25.11
N ASP A 163 -15.77 -9.52 -23.81
CA ASP A 163 -17.11 -9.86 -23.30
C ASP A 163 -17.16 -9.56 -21.79
N ASP A 164 -17.67 -8.39 -21.43
CA ASP A 164 -18.02 -8.00 -20.05
C ASP A 164 -19.25 -8.79 -19.58
N ASN A 165 -19.12 -10.11 -19.44
CA ASN A 165 -20.14 -10.91 -18.77
C ASN A 165 -19.73 -11.17 -17.33
N PHE A 166 -19.93 -10.12 -16.53
CA PHE A 166 -19.86 -10.17 -15.08
C PHE A 166 -21.08 -10.97 -14.59
N ASP A 167 -20.93 -12.29 -14.44
CA ASP A 167 -21.96 -13.09 -13.80
C ASP A 167 -21.90 -12.85 -12.29
N ASP A 168 -22.84 -12.03 -11.87
CA ASP A 168 -23.29 -11.79 -10.52
C ASP A 168 -23.46 -13.12 -9.79
N PHE A 169 -22.94 -13.21 -8.57
CA PHE A 169 -23.11 -14.39 -7.73
C PHE A 169 -24.53 -14.37 -7.15
N GLU A 170 -25.53 -14.55 -8.01
CA GLU A 170 -26.91 -14.89 -7.66
C GLU A 170 -27.27 -16.27 -8.22
N THR A 171 -27.75 -17.11 -7.31
CA THR A 171 -28.26 -18.46 -7.54
C THR A 171 -29.48 -18.48 -8.46
N SER A 172 -29.44 -19.19 -9.59
CA SER A 172 -30.53 -20.07 -10.05
C SER A 172 -30.16 -20.83 -11.33
N ASP A 173 -30.52 -22.12 -11.35
CA ASP A 173 -30.64 -22.98 -12.54
C ASP A 173 -31.36 -22.29 -13.72
N SER A 174 -30.84 -22.45 -14.93
CA SER A 174 -31.56 -23.13 -16.03
C SER A 174 -30.71 -23.23 -17.32
N GLU A 175 -31.06 -24.22 -18.13
CA GLU A 175 -30.29 -24.81 -19.22
C GLU A 175 -30.24 -24.03 -20.55
N SER A 176 -29.15 -24.31 -21.28
CA SER A 176 -29.04 -24.51 -22.74
C SER A 176 -29.32 -23.34 -23.71
N ASP A 177 -28.35 -23.03 -24.58
CA ASP A 177 -28.44 -23.36 -26.01
C ASP A 177 -27.06 -23.25 -26.70
N ALA A 178 -26.79 -24.17 -27.63
CA ALA A 178 -25.51 -24.43 -28.25
C ALA A 178 -25.35 -23.70 -29.59
N GLY A 179 -24.42 -22.74 -29.66
CA GLY A 179 -23.94 -22.12 -30.90
C GLY A 179 -22.55 -22.63 -31.28
N LYS A 180 -22.47 -23.41 -32.37
CA LYS A 180 -21.21 -23.90 -32.97
C LYS A 180 -20.30 -22.71 -33.35
N ARG A 181 -19.12 -22.63 -32.72
CA ARG A 181 -17.97 -21.85 -33.22
C ARG A 181 -16.85 -22.81 -33.61
N ASP A 182 -16.20 -22.48 -34.71
CA ASP A 182 -15.09 -23.21 -35.33
C ASP A 182 -14.05 -23.64 -34.29
N GLU A 183 -13.59 -24.89 -34.38
CA GLU A 183 -12.63 -25.45 -33.42
C GLU A 183 -11.24 -24.84 -33.62
N PRO A 184 -10.73 -24.02 -32.67
CA PRO A 184 -9.31 -23.68 -32.67
C PRO A 184 -8.47 -24.91 -32.33
N ALA A 185 -7.23 -24.93 -32.82
CA ALA A 185 -6.29 -26.02 -32.64
C ALA A 185 -6.09 -26.35 -31.15
N SER A 186 -5.82 -27.62 -30.83
CA SER A 186 -5.78 -28.15 -29.46
C SER A 186 -4.82 -27.44 -28.49
N GLU A 187 -3.83 -26.72 -28.98
CA GLU A 187 -2.86 -25.95 -28.18
C GLU A 187 -3.44 -24.60 -27.71
N GLU A 188 -4.25 -23.94 -28.54
CA GLU A 188 -4.90 -22.66 -28.24
C GLU A 188 -5.95 -22.83 -27.12
N ARG A 189 -6.70 -23.93 -27.17
CA ARG A 189 -7.62 -24.34 -26.08
C ARG A 189 -6.93 -24.54 -24.73
N THR A 190 -5.63 -24.89 -24.71
CA THR A 190 -4.89 -25.08 -23.46
C THR A 190 -4.33 -23.78 -22.89
N ALA A 191 -3.95 -22.83 -23.75
CA ALA A 191 -3.48 -21.52 -23.32
C ALA A 191 -4.63 -20.70 -22.69
N ASP A 192 -5.79 -20.69 -23.33
CA ASP A 192 -6.99 -19.99 -22.82
C ASP A 192 -7.46 -20.55 -21.49
N ALA A 193 -7.47 -21.88 -21.36
CA ALA A 193 -7.85 -22.57 -20.12
C ALA A 193 -6.90 -22.21 -18.97
N GLU A 194 -5.60 -22.08 -19.26
CA GLU A 194 -4.58 -21.76 -18.27
C GLU A 194 -4.62 -20.28 -17.85
N ILE A 195 -4.89 -19.36 -18.79
CA ILE A 195 -5.13 -17.94 -18.46
C ILE A 195 -6.40 -17.79 -17.62
N ALA A 196 -7.49 -18.47 -17.99
CA ALA A 196 -8.73 -18.48 -17.21
C ALA A 196 -8.51 -19.01 -15.78
N ARG A 197 -7.67 -20.04 -15.62
CA ARG A 197 -7.29 -20.57 -14.31
C ARG A 197 -6.55 -19.52 -13.46
N ARG A 198 -5.61 -18.79 -14.07
CA ARG A 198 -4.85 -17.72 -13.38
C ARG A 198 -5.72 -16.52 -13.02
N ILE A 199 -6.64 -16.12 -13.90
CA ILE A 199 -7.67 -15.11 -13.61
C ILE A 199 -8.51 -15.55 -12.40
N SER A 200 -8.96 -16.81 -12.36
CA SER A 200 -9.72 -17.35 -11.22
C SER A 200 -8.91 -17.30 -9.93
N MET A 201 -7.62 -17.67 -9.98
CA MET A 201 -6.71 -17.57 -8.85
C MET A 201 -6.61 -16.13 -8.33
N LEU A 202 -6.29 -15.15 -9.18
CA LEU A 202 -6.15 -13.75 -8.78
C LEU A 202 -7.45 -13.18 -8.22
N THR A 203 -8.60 -13.50 -8.82
CA THR A 203 -9.92 -13.10 -8.34
C THR A 203 -10.19 -13.60 -6.91
N ARG A 204 -9.77 -14.82 -6.59
CA ARG A 204 -9.90 -15.39 -5.23
C ARG A 204 -8.98 -14.70 -4.24
N ILE A 205 -7.79 -14.28 -4.66
CA ILE A 205 -6.91 -13.45 -3.82
C ILE A 205 -7.61 -12.13 -3.49
N GLN A 206 -8.24 -11.46 -4.46
CA GLN A 206 -9.00 -10.23 -4.17
C GLN A 206 -10.12 -10.47 -3.15
N LEU A 207 -10.89 -11.56 -3.30
CA LEU A 207 -11.93 -11.92 -2.33
C LEU A 207 -11.35 -12.11 -0.93
N PHE A 208 -10.21 -12.78 -0.83
CA PHE A 208 -9.50 -12.95 0.44
C PHE A 208 -9.06 -11.62 1.04
N LEU A 209 -8.43 -10.74 0.26
CA LEU A 209 -7.99 -9.43 0.72
C LEU A 209 -9.16 -8.55 1.19
N LYS A 210 -10.30 -8.56 0.49
CA LYS A 210 -11.53 -7.89 0.93
C LYS A 210 -12.01 -8.42 2.30
N ALA A 211 -11.91 -9.73 2.52
CA ALA A 211 -12.26 -10.32 3.81
C ALA A 211 -11.25 -9.96 4.93
N VAL A 212 -9.96 -9.87 4.60
CA VAL A 212 -8.90 -9.40 5.52
C VAL A 212 -9.14 -7.95 5.93
N ASP A 213 -9.41 -7.05 4.99
CA ASP A 213 -9.74 -5.64 5.28
C ASP A 213 -10.91 -5.54 6.27
N LYS A 214 -12.01 -6.26 5.97
CA LYS A 214 -13.24 -6.20 6.76
C LYS A 214 -13.12 -6.80 8.16
N ARG A 215 -12.30 -7.84 8.34
CA ARG A 215 -12.32 -8.67 9.57
C ARG A 215 -11.04 -8.62 10.39
N GLN A 216 -9.89 -8.32 9.79
CA GLN A 216 -8.59 -8.31 10.48
C GLN A 216 -8.08 -6.90 10.73
N ILE A 217 -8.36 -5.96 9.83
CA ILE A 217 -7.88 -4.58 9.96
C ILE A 217 -8.88 -3.79 10.82
N THR A 218 -8.66 -3.83 12.13
CA THR A 218 -9.50 -3.12 13.10
C THR A 218 -8.64 -2.30 14.06
N PRO A 219 -9.19 -1.27 14.72
CA PRO A 219 -8.46 -0.49 15.73
C PRO A 219 -7.90 -1.34 16.90
N ALA A 220 -8.48 -2.52 17.14
CA ALA A 220 -8.07 -3.43 18.21
C ALA A 220 -7.02 -4.46 17.77
N ALA A 221 -6.72 -4.55 16.47
CA ALA A 221 -5.75 -5.51 15.97
C ALA A 221 -4.32 -5.16 16.43
N SER A 222 -3.53 -6.19 16.70
CA SER A 222 -2.18 -6.01 17.21
C SER A 222 -1.25 -5.44 16.13
N THR A 223 -0.29 -4.62 16.55
CA THR A 223 0.76 -4.09 15.66
C THR A 223 1.54 -5.20 14.97
N GLN A 224 1.74 -6.34 15.64
CA GLN A 224 2.42 -7.51 15.08
C GLN A 224 1.63 -8.11 13.91
N LEU A 225 0.31 -8.28 14.05
CA LEU A 225 -0.56 -8.75 12.97
C LEU A 225 -0.51 -7.78 11.79
N MET A 226 -0.70 -6.48 12.04
CA MET A 226 -0.68 -5.47 10.99
C MET A 226 0.67 -5.41 10.26
N ASN A 227 1.79 -5.56 10.96
CA ASN A 227 3.11 -5.62 10.35
C ASN A 227 3.28 -6.84 9.44
N GLY A 228 2.83 -8.01 9.90
CA GLY A 228 2.88 -9.24 9.10
C GLY A 228 2.06 -9.10 7.81
N ILE A 229 0.85 -8.55 7.92
CA ILE A 229 -0.01 -8.27 6.76
C ILE A 229 0.69 -7.26 5.82
N TYR A 230 1.20 -6.15 6.35
CA TYR A 230 1.87 -5.11 5.55
C TYR A 230 3.07 -5.64 4.75
N ASP A 231 3.91 -6.44 5.40
CA ASP A 231 5.09 -7.04 4.78
C ASP A 231 4.71 -8.03 3.68
N ASN A 232 3.66 -8.83 3.89
CA ASN A 232 3.20 -9.79 2.92
C ASN A 232 2.52 -9.10 1.72
N LEU A 233 1.64 -8.12 1.95
CA LEU A 233 0.99 -7.34 0.88
C LEU A 233 2.00 -6.60 0.00
N SER A 234 3.07 -6.06 0.60
CA SER A 234 4.10 -5.34 -0.17
C SER A 234 4.84 -6.27 -1.15
N LYS A 235 5.00 -7.55 -0.80
CA LYS A 235 5.63 -8.56 -1.66
C LYS A 235 4.63 -9.11 -2.68
N LEU A 236 3.44 -9.47 -2.22
CA LEU A 236 2.36 -9.98 -3.06
C LEU A 236 2.05 -9.01 -4.20
N SER A 237 2.06 -7.70 -3.93
CA SER A 237 1.85 -6.70 -4.99
C SER A 237 2.88 -6.78 -6.12
N VAL A 238 4.16 -6.95 -5.77
CA VAL A 238 5.24 -7.04 -6.77
C VAL A 238 5.15 -8.37 -7.53
N GLU A 239 4.93 -9.46 -6.80
CA GLU A 239 4.90 -10.80 -7.40
C GLU A 239 3.69 -11.01 -8.33
N VAL A 240 2.55 -10.35 -8.07
CA VAL A 240 1.41 -10.36 -8.99
C VAL A 240 1.66 -9.49 -10.23
N ASP A 241 2.27 -8.32 -10.06
CA ASP A 241 2.65 -7.44 -11.18
C ASP A 241 3.63 -8.16 -12.13
N ASP A 242 4.68 -8.77 -11.56
CA ASP A 242 5.63 -9.59 -12.30
C ASP A 242 4.93 -10.78 -12.99
N LEU A 243 4.05 -11.51 -12.29
CA LEU A 243 3.31 -12.62 -12.89
C LEU A 243 2.44 -12.16 -14.08
N ALA A 244 1.72 -11.05 -13.93
CA ALA A 244 0.87 -10.52 -14.99
C ALA A 244 1.68 -10.11 -16.22
N GLY A 245 2.81 -9.43 -16.01
CA GLY A 245 3.74 -9.05 -17.08
C GLY A 245 4.29 -10.26 -17.83
N GLU A 246 4.74 -11.29 -17.11
CA GLU A 246 5.33 -12.48 -17.72
C GLU A 246 4.31 -13.33 -18.49
N ILE A 247 3.04 -13.34 -18.07
CA ILE A 247 1.95 -13.96 -18.85
C ILE A 247 1.77 -13.22 -20.19
N GLN A 248 1.76 -11.89 -20.18
CA GLN A 248 1.57 -11.08 -21.38
C GLN A 248 2.76 -11.14 -22.34
N GLU A 249 3.99 -11.19 -21.81
CA GLU A 249 5.21 -11.35 -22.62
C GLU A 249 5.37 -12.76 -23.22
N SER A 250 4.42 -13.67 -22.95
CA SER A 250 4.44 -15.06 -23.41
C SER A 250 5.71 -15.80 -22.97
N ALA A 251 6.11 -15.58 -21.72
CA ALA A 251 7.24 -16.28 -21.11
C ALA A 251 7.03 -17.79 -21.11
N ASP A 252 8.13 -18.53 -20.91
CA ASP A 252 8.07 -19.99 -20.81
C ASP A 252 7.08 -20.45 -19.73
N THR A 253 6.26 -21.45 -20.04
CA THR A 253 5.19 -21.92 -19.14
C THR A 253 5.75 -22.37 -17.79
N ALA A 254 6.94 -22.98 -17.77
CA ALA A 254 7.57 -23.39 -16.52
C ALA A 254 7.97 -22.19 -15.65
N PHE A 255 8.37 -21.07 -16.27
CA PHE A 255 8.70 -19.84 -15.54
C PHE A 255 7.44 -19.22 -14.92
N ILE A 256 6.36 -19.12 -15.70
CA ILE A 256 5.07 -18.62 -15.20
C ILE A 256 4.56 -19.46 -14.03
N MET A 257 4.69 -20.80 -14.10
CA MET A 257 4.31 -21.69 -13.00
C MET A 257 5.13 -21.46 -11.72
N GLU A 258 6.42 -21.13 -11.82
CA GLU A 258 7.23 -20.82 -10.63
C GLU A 258 6.81 -19.46 -10.02
N MET A 259 6.51 -18.46 -10.85
CA MET A 259 5.98 -17.16 -10.39
C MET A 259 4.62 -17.32 -9.69
N GLU A 260 3.75 -18.14 -10.26
CA GLU A 260 2.48 -18.49 -9.64
C GLU A 260 2.66 -19.16 -8.28
N LYS A 261 3.58 -20.11 -8.18
CA LYS A 261 3.89 -20.79 -6.92
C LYS A 261 4.38 -19.81 -5.85
N ILE A 262 5.14 -18.78 -6.24
CA ILE A 262 5.55 -17.70 -5.34
C ILE A 262 4.31 -16.91 -4.85
N VAL A 263 3.40 -16.53 -5.74
CA VAL A 263 2.14 -15.85 -5.39
C VAL A 263 1.30 -16.72 -4.43
N ILE A 264 1.15 -18.02 -4.74
CA ILE A 264 0.44 -18.98 -3.88
C ILE A 264 1.08 -19.06 -2.49
N GLN A 265 2.41 -19.12 -2.43
CA GLN A 265 3.13 -19.14 -1.17
C GLN A 265 2.84 -17.88 -0.33
N ARG A 266 2.75 -16.70 -0.93
CA ARG A 266 2.39 -15.47 -0.18
C ARG A 266 1.00 -15.51 0.37
N VAL A 267 0.03 -16.00 -0.40
CA VAL A 267 -1.35 -16.13 0.06
C VAL A 267 -1.42 -17.08 1.26
N GLU A 268 -0.69 -18.20 1.22
CA GLU A 268 -0.59 -19.15 2.35
C GLU A 268 0.11 -18.54 3.57
N GLU A 269 1.16 -17.74 3.38
CA GLU A 269 1.81 -16.97 4.45
C GLU A 269 0.82 -15.98 5.08
N LEU A 270 0.02 -15.27 4.28
CA LEU A 270 -0.99 -14.33 4.74
C LEU A 270 -2.15 -15.01 5.48
N LEU A 271 -2.61 -16.16 4.99
CA LEU A 271 -3.58 -17.02 5.68
C LEU A 271 -3.04 -17.43 7.06
N SER A 272 -1.77 -17.84 7.12
CA SER A 272 -1.12 -18.24 8.39
C SER A 272 -1.03 -17.07 9.37
N ILE A 273 -0.65 -15.88 8.90
CA ILE A 273 -0.56 -14.65 9.71
C ILE A 273 -1.94 -14.27 10.30
N THR A 274 -2.98 -14.33 9.47
CA THR A 274 -4.35 -13.95 9.87
C THR A 274 -5.04 -14.99 10.74
N LEU A 275 -4.64 -16.27 10.69
CA LEU A 275 -5.10 -17.32 11.60
C LEU A 275 -4.42 -17.25 12.97
N ALA A 276 -3.10 -17.07 13.00
CA ALA A 276 -2.33 -17.11 14.25
C ALA A 276 -2.77 -16.05 15.27
N ASN A 277 -3.36 -14.96 14.79
CA ASN A 277 -3.73 -13.80 15.61
C ASN A 277 -5.24 -13.63 15.81
N ASN A 278 -6.07 -14.54 15.29
CA ASN A 278 -7.52 -14.41 15.35
C ASN A 278 -8.21 -15.61 16.03
N ARG A 279 -8.96 -15.32 17.09
CA ARG A 279 -9.71 -16.30 17.90
C ARG A 279 -11.20 -16.38 17.56
N ASP A 280 -11.67 -15.62 16.58
CA ASP A 280 -13.06 -15.68 16.12
C ASP A 280 -13.32 -17.00 15.36
N GLU A 281 -14.18 -17.83 15.93
CA GLU A 281 -14.60 -19.11 15.34
C GLU A 281 -15.19 -18.94 13.93
N LYS A 282 -15.93 -17.85 13.68
CA LYS A 282 -16.51 -17.56 12.37
C LYS A 282 -15.42 -17.24 11.34
N TRP A 283 -14.38 -16.52 11.75
CA TRP A 283 -13.22 -16.28 10.89
C TRP A 283 -12.44 -17.55 10.62
N GLN A 284 -12.13 -18.33 11.65
CA GLN A 284 -11.41 -19.60 11.51
C GLN A 284 -12.14 -20.57 10.57
N THR A 285 -13.46 -20.69 10.73
CA THR A 285 -14.30 -21.51 9.83
C THR A 285 -14.27 -20.99 8.41
N TRP A 286 -14.39 -19.66 8.23
CA TRP A 286 -14.34 -19.05 6.90
C TRP A 286 -12.97 -19.27 6.23
N VAL A 287 -11.86 -19.09 6.96
CA VAL A 287 -10.51 -19.34 6.44
C VAL A 287 -10.28 -20.81 6.13
N ALA A 288 -10.77 -21.73 6.96
CA ALA A 288 -10.67 -23.17 6.68
C ALA A 288 -11.40 -23.54 5.38
N ASN A 289 -12.61 -22.99 5.18
CA ASN A 289 -13.38 -23.17 3.95
C ASN A 289 -12.69 -22.52 2.73
N PHE A 290 -12.15 -21.31 2.90
CA PHE A 290 -11.39 -20.63 1.85
C PHE A 290 -10.17 -21.46 1.46
N ARG A 291 -9.36 -21.89 2.44
CA ARG A 291 -8.15 -22.67 2.21
C ARG A 291 -8.45 -24.02 1.56
N LYS A 292 -9.52 -24.70 1.96
CA LYS A 292 -9.96 -25.94 1.30
C LYS A 292 -10.21 -25.71 -0.19
N ARG A 293 -11.01 -24.70 -0.55
CA ARG A 293 -11.31 -24.35 -1.94
C ARG A 293 -10.07 -23.89 -2.71
N TRP A 294 -9.23 -23.08 -2.06
CA TRP A 294 -7.95 -22.62 -2.59
C TRP A 294 -7.04 -23.79 -2.97
N LEU A 295 -6.88 -24.78 -2.09
CA LEU A 295 -6.09 -25.98 -2.37
C LEU A 295 -6.72 -26.86 -3.45
N GLU A 296 -8.04 -27.04 -3.44
CA GLU A 296 -8.76 -27.89 -4.39
C GLU A 296 -8.71 -27.33 -5.82
N GLU A 297 -8.89 -26.02 -6.00
CA GLU A 297 -9.09 -25.42 -7.33
C GLU A 297 -7.81 -24.78 -7.89
N VAL A 298 -6.93 -24.25 -7.04
CA VAL A 298 -5.70 -23.58 -7.51
C VAL A 298 -4.52 -24.55 -7.57
N ILE A 299 -4.36 -25.41 -6.55
CA ILE A 299 -3.25 -26.38 -6.49
C ILE A 299 -3.64 -27.73 -7.08
N GLY A 300 -4.90 -28.16 -6.90
CA GLY A 300 -5.41 -29.41 -7.47
C GLY A 300 -5.54 -29.41 -9.00
N GLY A 301 -5.73 -28.23 -9.61
CA GLY A 301 -5.80 -28.04 -11.06
C GLY A 301 -4.44 -27.93 -11.77
N SER A 302 -3.31 -27.98 -11.04
CA SER A 302 -1.95 -27.87 -11.58
C SER A 302 -1.29 -29.24 -11.84
N LYS A 303 -2.10 -30.30 -12.02
CA LYS A 303 -1.65 -31.69 -12.24
C LYS A 303 -1.90 -32.17 -13.65
#